data_AF-A0A954B6C7-F1
#
_entry.id   AF-A0A954B6C7-F1
#
_cell.length_a   1.000
_cell.length_b   1.000
_cell.length_c   1.000
_cell.angle_alpha   90.00
_cell.angle_beta   90.00
_cell.angle_gamma   90.00
#
_symmetry.space_group_name_H-M   'P 1'
#
loop_
_entity.id
_entity.type
_entity.pdbx_description
1 polymer ?
#
loop_
_entity_poly.entity_id
_entity_poly.type
_entity_poly.pdbx_seq_one_letter_code
_entity_poly.pdbx_strand_id
1 'polypeptide(L)'
;GIDWICVSPKAGEALAIVRGDELKLVFPQDDAPPARFENLAFRHFFLQPMDGPDREANTRAAINYCLTHPQWRLSLQTHKIIGID
;
A
#
# COMPACT_ATOMS: atom_id res chain seq x y z
N GLY A 1 -22.46 -12.19 -1.70
CA GLY A 1 -21.71 -11.43 -0.69
C GLY A 1 -20.61 -10.65 -1.38
N ILE A 2 -19.70 -10.03 -0.63
CA ILE A 2 -18.44 -9.50 -1.19
C ILE A 2 -17.37 -10.57 -0.97
N ASP A 3 -16.65 -10.94 -2.02
CA ASP A 3 -15.66 -12.04 -1.97
C ASP A 3 -14.26 -11.57 -1.56
N TRP A 4 -13.95 -10.28 -1.76
CA TRP A 4 -12.66 -9.69 -1.41
C TRP A 4 -12.79 -8.21 -1.06
N ILE A 5 -12.16 -7.80 0.05
CA ILE A 5 -12.11 -6.40 0.46
C ILE A 5 -10.66 -5.90 0.41
N CYS A 6 -10.38 -4.99 -0.53
CA CYS A 6 -9.15 -4.22 -0.59
C CYS A 6 -9.39 -2.81 -0.04
N VAL A 7 -8.56 -2.39 0.92
CA VAL A 7 -8.63 -1.06 1.54
C VAL A 7 -7.32 -0.33 1.31
N SER A 8 -7.39 0.93 0.87
CA SER A 8 -6.22 1.79 0.66
C SER A 8 -6.31 3.06 1.51
N PRO A 9 -5.78 3.04 2.74
CA PRO A 9 -5.81 4.19 3.64
C PRO A 9 -5.15 5.43 3.03
N LYS A 10 -5.74 6.60 3.29
CA LYS A 10 -5.21 7.91 2.89
C LYS A 10 -4.77 8.69 4.11
N ALA A 11 -3.68 9.45 3.98
CA ALA A 11 -3.22 10.40 4.98
C ALA A 11 -4.32 11.38 5.36
N GLY A 12 -4.42 11.71 6.65
CA GLY A 12 -5.41 12.66 7.16
C GLY A 12 -6.85 12.14 7.31
N GLU A 13 -7.16 10.91 6.89
CA GLU A 13 -8.51 10.35 6.98
C GLU A 13 -8.65 9.25 8.05
N ALA A 14 -9.81 9.23 8.71
CA ALA A 14 -10.15 8.16 9.64
C ALA A 14 -10.48 6.87 8.86
N LEU A 15 -9.91 5.75 9.30
CA LEU A 15 -10.12 4.46 8.64
C LEU A 15 -11.44 3.82 9.09
N ALA A 16 -12.43 3.77 8.21
CA ALA A 16 -13.74 3.15 8.50
C ALA A 16 -13.70 1.61 8.50
N ILE A 17 -12.79 1.01 7.72
CA ILE A 17 -12.67 -0.45 7.57
C ILE A 17 -11.32 -0.89 8.11
N VAL A 18 -11.35 -1.56 9.27
CA VAL A 18 -10.16 -2.03 10.01
C VAL A 18 -9.91 -3.53 9.88
N ARG A 19 -10.67 -4.21 9.00
CA ARG A 19 -10.54 -5.64 8.70
C ARG A 19 -10.89 -5.95 7.25
N GLY A 20 -10.25 -6.94 6.65
CA GLY A 20 -10.50 -7.35 5.27
C GLY A 20 -9.49 -8.36 4.75
N ASP A 21 -9.39 -8.48 3.44
CA ASP A 21 -8.43 -9.38 2.81
C ASP A 21 -7.11 -8.68 2.52
N GLU A 22 -7.17 -7.46 2.01
CA GLU A 22 -6.00 -6.72 1.55
C GLU A 22 -5.98 -5.28 2.08
N LEU A 23 -4.86 -4.89 2.69
CA LEU A 23 -4.52 -3.49 2.91
C LEU A 23 -3.44 -3.09 1.91
N LYS A 24 -3.76 -2.15 1.03
CA LYS A 24 -2.83 -1.63 0.01
C LYS A 24 -2.55 -0.15 0.24
N LEU A 25 -1.45 0.14 0.93
CA LEU A 25 -1.05 1.49 1.27
C LEU A 25 -0.26 2.12 0.12
N VAL A 26 -0.69 3.30 -0.34
CA VAL A 26 0.13 4.12 -1.23
C VAL A 26 1.29 4.70 -0.42
N PHE A 27 2.52 4.60 -0.93
CA PHE A 27 3.74 4.91 -0.18
C PHE A 27 4.73 5.74 -1.02
N PRO A 28 5.37 6.78 -0.46
CA PRO A 28 5.24 7.27 0.91
C PRO A 28 4.00 8.17 1.11
N GLN A 29 3.55 8.30 2.36
CA GLN A 29 2.57 9.29 2.81
C GLN A 29 2.98 9.76 4.21
N ASP A 30 3.25 11.06 4.38
CA ASP A 30 3.82 11.62 5.62
C ASP A 30 2.94 11.30 6.85
N ASP A 31 1.63 11.54 6.74
CA ASP A 31 0.67 11.26 7.80
C ASP A 31 0.02 9.88 7.69
N ALA A 32 0.66 8.92 7.03
CA ALA A 32 0.21 7.52 7.00
C ALA A 32 1.39 6.53 6.87
N PRO A 33 2.33 6.50 7.85
CA PRO A 33 3.40 5.51 7.86
C PRO A 33 2.86 4.08 7.98
N PRO A 34 3.51 3.07 7.36
CA PRO A 34 2.96 1.71 7.32
C PRO A 34 2.75 1.10 8.72
N ALA A 35 3.65 1.39 9.68
CA ALA A 35 3.56 0.93 11.06
C ALA A 35 2.21 1.22 11.76
N ARG A 36 1.47 2.26 11.34
CA ARG A 36 0.13 2.54 11.89
C ARG A 36 -0.92 1.47 11.56
N PHE A 37 -0.68 0.69 10.51
CA PHE A 37 -1.67 -0.24 9.96
C PHE A 37 -1.31 -1.70 10.23
N GLU A 38 -0.09 -2.00 10.68
CA GLU A 38 0.44 -3.37 10.80
C GLU A 38 -0.39 -4.29 11.72
N ASN A 39 -1.09 -3.71 12.70
CA ASN A 39 -1.92 -4.46 13.65
C ASN A 39 -3.40 -4.58 13.25
N LEU A 40 -3.79 -4.10 12.07
CA LEU A 40 -5.16 -4.21 11.58
C LEU A 40 -5.44 -5.64 11.08
N ALA A 41 -6.72 -6.03 11.07
CA ALA A 41 -7.13 -7.40 10.76
C ALA A 41 -7.23 -7.66 9.25
N PHE A 42 -6.10 -7.56 8.53
CA PHE A 42 -5.98 -7.88 7.11
C PHE A 42 -5.12 -9.12 6.87
N ARG A 43 -5.45 -9.89 5.83
CA ARG A 43 -4.68 -11.09 5.46
C ARG A 43 -3.40 -10.74 4.69
N HIS A 44 -3.44 -9.66 3.92
CA HIS A 44 -2.34 -9.20 3.07
C HIS A 44 -2.05 -7.72 3.28
N PHE A 45 -0.76 -7.38 3.34
CA PHE A 45 -0.27 -6.02 3.46
C PHE A 45 0.62 -5.70 2.27
N PHE A 46 0.24 -4.67 1.51
CA PHE A 46 0.99 -4.22 0.34
C PHE A 46 1.38 -2.76 0.44
N LEU A 47 2.61 -2.46 0.03
CA LEU A 47 3.03 -1.12 -0.33
C LEU A 47 2.94 -0.96 -1.84
N GLN A 48 2.19 0.05 -2.27
CA GLN A 48 2.13 0.48 -3.65
C GLN A 48 2.89 1.80 -3.78
N PRO A 49 3.96 1.88 -4.59
CA PRO A 49 4.65 3.15 -4.82
C PRO A 49 3.66 4.22 -5.28
N MET A 50 3.75 5.40 -4.67
CA MET A 50 3.02 6.58 -5.12
C MET A 50 3.53 6.96 -6.51
N ASP A 51 2.59 7.12 -7.43
CA ASP A 51 2.89 7.57 -8.79
C ASP A 51 3.09 9.09 -8.83
N GLY A 52 3.66 9.59 -9.92
CA GLY A 52 3.97 11.01 -10.11
C GLY A 52 5.45 11.25 -10.41
N PRO A 53 5.94 12.50 -10.27
CA PRO A 53 7.31 12.87 -10.61
C PRO A 53 8.37 12.02 -9.91
N ASP A 54 8.11 11.61 -8.66
CA ASP A 54 9.05 10.87 -7.82
C ASP A 54 8.86 9.34 -7.86
N ARG A 55 8.14 8.80 -8.85
CA ARG A 55 7.79 7.37 -8.94
C ARG A 55 8.98 6.43 -8.73
N GLU A 56 10.13 6.72 -9.33
CA GLU A 56 11.33 5.88 -9.20
C GLU A 56 11.91 5.91 -7.78
N ALA A 57 11.91 7.07 -7.13
CA ALA A 57 12.33 7.21 -5.74
C ALA A 57 11.35 6.48 -4.81
N ASN A 58 10.05 6.66 -5.02
CA ASN A 58 8.99 6.00 -4.24
C ASN A 58 9.05 4.48 -4.38
N THR A 59 9.34 3.97 -5.59
CA THR A 59 9.49 2.54 -5.85
C THR A 59 10.67 1.96 -5.07
N ARG A 60 11.84 2.62 -5.10
CA ARG A 60 13.01 2.20 -4.30
C ARG A 60 12.71 2.24 -2.80
N ALA A 61 12.03 3.28 -2.32
CA ALA A 61 11.66 3.39 -0.92
C ALA A 61 10.70 2.27 -0.48
N ALA A 62 9.68 1.95 -1.30
CA ALA A 62 8.77 0.85 -1.03
C ALA A 62 9.48 -0.51 -1.03
N ILE A 63 10.39 -0.75 -1.99
CA ILE A 63 11.22 -1.96 -2.03
C ILE A 63 12.03 -2.10 -0.73
N ASN A 64 12.75 -1.04 -0.33
CA ASN A 64 13.57 -1.06 0.88
C ASN A 64 12.74 -1.30 2.14
N TYR A 65 11.53 -0.72 2.22
CA TYR A 65 10.63 -0.96 3.34
C TYR A 65 10.19 -2.42 3.40
N CYS A 66 9.73 -3.01 2.29
CA CYS A 66 9.32 -4.41 2.24
C CYS A 66 10.47 -5.37 2.56
N LEU A 67 11.71 -5.07 2.14
CA LEU A 67 12.88 -5.89 2.47
C LEU A 67 13.22 -5.88 3.97
N THR A 68 12.91 -4.78 4.67
CA THR A 68 13.17 -4.62 6.11
C THR A 68 11.96 -4.99 6.98
N HIS A 69 10.76 -5.06 6.40
CA HIS A 69 9.49 -5.36 7.09
C HIS A 69 8.71 -6.44 6.31
N PRO A 70 9.03 -7.74 6.51
CA PRO A 70 8.54 -8.84 5.67
C PRO A 70 7.03 -9.10 5.74
N GLN A 71 6.31 -8.46 6.66
CA GLN A 71 4.84 -8.41 6.64
C GLN A 71 4.32 -7.74 5.35
N TRP A 72 5.07 -6.74 4.84
CA TRP A 72 4.70 -5.96 3.67
C TRP A 72 5.27 -6.56 2.40
N ARG A 73 4.46 -6.54 1.34
CA ARG A 73 4.82 -6.96 -0.01
C ARG A 73 4.70 -5.80 -0.98
N LEU A 74 5.50 -5.79 -2.04
CA LEU A 74 5.39 -4.76 -3.07
C LEU A 74 4.18 -5.03 -3.98
N SER A 75 3.38 -4.00 -4.25
CA SER A 75 2.32 -4.01 -5.27
C SER A 75 2.66 -2.95 -6.34
N LEU A 76 2.80 -3.37 -7.58
CA LEU A 76 3.10 -2.47 -8.69
C LEU A 76 1.85 -2.13 -9.49
N GLN A 77 1.78 -0.90 -10.01
CA GLN A 77 0.75 -0.51 -10.97
C GLN A 77 1.13 -1.05 -12.36
N THR A 78 0.98 -2.36 -12.54
CA THR A 78 1.43 -3.09 -13.74
C THR A 78 0.79 -2.56 -15.03
N HIS A 79 -0.47 -2.11 -14.98
CA HIS A 79 -1.17 -1.49 -16.11
C HIS A 79 -0.39 -0.28 -16.68
N LYS A 80 0.16 0.59 -15.82
CA LYS A 80 1.03 1.71 -16.24
C LYS A 80 2.37 1.26 -16.80
N ILE A 81 2.91 0.15 -16.29
CA ILE A 81 4.19 -0.40 -16.76
C ILE A 81 4.02 -0.99 -18.17
N ILE A 82 2.89 -1.63 -18.44
CA ILE A 82 2.60 -2.29 -19.72
C ILE A 82 1.83 -1.41 -20.71
N GLY A 83 1.45 -0.20 -20.32
CA GLY A 83 0.81 0.79 -21.18
C GLY A 83 -0.68 0.54 -21.46
N ILE A 84 -1.42 0.04 -20.47
CA ILE A 84 -2.89 -0.10 -20.53
C ILE A 84 -3.52 0.69 -19.38
N ASP A 85 -4.67 1.31 -19.65
CA ASP A 85 -5.48 2.06 -18.67
C ASP A 85 -6.92 1.51 -18.62
#